data_AF-A0A067TAH5-F1
#
_entry.id   AF-A0A067TAH5-F1
#
_cell.length_a   1.000
_cell.length_b   1.000
_cell.length_c   1.000
_cell.angle_alpha   90.00
_cell.angle_beta   90.00
_cell.angle_gamma   90.00
#
_symmetry.space_group_name_H-M   'P 1'
#
loop_
_entity.id
_entity.type
_entity.pdbx_description
1 polymer ?
#
loop_
_entity_poly.entity_id
_entity_poly.type
_entity_poly.pdbx_seq_one_letter_code
_entity_poly.pdbx_strand_id
1 'polypeptide(L)'
;MAAAAGYSQFERDTRMPNVGKSTLLNALRNMGIKGRTPKAFQTSANPGMTQALSTRLKLSLDPLVYAYDTPGVMLPFLGRGTEGAERGVKLALIAGIKEGLYDMEALAAYLLYRLNVLNPISPAYLHLLPPGASPTSDLEEFLTLLARRMGMIKRGAEVDLSRAAVYFVRWWREEGGLLSAASTLHLGPSPSPEQNLPNTQTQAWGFDFQWDLRPQGTPENWDPSLFIQEKMEQSVDEYVAMTDREEADENNVSQTQVKKKAMLEEKEKRRLKHVKR
;
A
#
# COMPACT_ATOMS: atom_id res chain seq x y z
N MET A 1 10.82 44.85 -6.63
CA MET A 1 11.49 44.44 -5.38
C MET A 1 10.54 43.56 -4.59
N ALA A 2 10.43 42.28 -4.94
CA ALA A 2 9.58 41.32 -4.26
C ALA A 2 10.45 40.24 -3.61
N ALA A 3 10.17 40.02 -2.32
CA ALA A 3 10.75 39.11 -1.35
C ALA A 3 11.49 37.87 -1.89
N ALA A 4 12.82 37.86 -1.75
CA ALA A 4 13.61 36.64 -1.69
C ALA A 4 13.43 36.02 -0.29
N ALA A 5 12.31 35.31 -0.09
CA ALA A 5 12.08 34.50 1.10
C ALA A 5 13.10 33.36 1.14
N GLY A 6 13.73 33.21 2.31
CA GLY A 6 14.88 32.37 2.52
C GLY A 6 14.71 30.92 2.08
N TYR A 7 15.73 30.43 1.38
CA TYR A 7 15.94 29.02 1.10
C TYR A 7 16.08 28.26 2.42
N SER A 8 14.96 27.73 2.90
CA SER A 8 14.94 26.75 3.95
C SER A 8 15.42 25.43 3.34
N GLN A 9 16.58 24.99 3.81
CA GLN A 9 17.16 23.68 3.54
C GLN A 9 16.20 22.61 4.09
N PHE A 10 15.24 22.19 3.27
CA PHE A 10 14.16 21.25 3.59
C PHE A 10 14.35 19.91 2.88
N GLU A 11 13.84 18.87 3.53
CA GLU A 11 13.63 17.50 3.03
C GLU A 11 14.87 16.60 2.85
N ARG A 12 15.38 16.11 3.98
CA ARG A 12 15.78 14.69 4.08
C ARG A 12 14.61 13.92 4.69
N ASP A 13 13.55 13.75 3.92
CA ASP A 13 12.43 12.91 4.33
C ASP A 13 12.67 11.47 3.89
N THR A 14 12.62 10.56 4.87
CA THR A 14 12.49 9.12 4.66
C THR A 14 11.21 8.86 3.87
N ARG A 15 11.32 8.77 2.54
CA ARG A 15 10.18 8.43 1.68
C ARG A 15 10.08 6.92 1.50
N MET A 16 8.84 6.44 1.47
CA MET A 16 8.50 5.03 1.28
C MET A 16 9.15 4.46 0.01
N PRO A 17 9.76 3.27 0.06
CA PRO A 17 10.21 2.59 -1.14
C PRO A 17 9.02 2.19 -2.00
N ASN A 18 9.21 2.16 -3.32
CA ASN A 18 8.27 1.60 -4.30
C ASN A 18 6.89 2.28 -4.44
N VAL A 19 6.65 3.44 -3.83
CA VAL A 19 5.39 4.22 -3.98
C VAL A 19 5.24 4.95 -5.33
N GLY A 20 5.99 4.55 -6.37
CA GLY A 20 5.92 5.20 -7.69
C GLY A 20 6.58 6.59 -7.80
N LYS A 21 7.26 7.05 -6.76
CA LYS A 21 7.87 8.39 -6.71
C LYS A 21 8.87 8.66 -7.84
N SER A 22 9.75 7.71 -8.15
CA SER A 22 10.72 7.85 -9.24
C SER A 22 10.06 7.69 -10.62
N THR A 23 8.92 6.99 -10.70
CA THR A 23 8.06 6.95 -11.89
C THR A 23 7.40 8.32 -12.13
N LEU A 24 6.87 8.96 -11.09
CA LEU A 24 6.31 10.31 -11.14
C LEU A 24 7.37 11.34 -11.54
N LEU A 25 8.57 11.29 -10.95
CA LEU A 25 9.66 12.20 -11.32
C LEU A 25 10.12 12.02 -12.77
N ASN A 26 10.17 10.79 -13.27
CA ASN A 26 10.47 10.51 -14.67
C ASN A 26 9.34 11.03 -15.60
N ALA A 27 8.07 10.89 -15.21
CA ALA A 27 6.94 11.40 -15.98
C ALA A 27 6.93 12.94 -16.06
N LEU A 28 7.12 13.62 -14.92
CA LEU A 28 7.23 15.09 -14.85
C LEU A 28 8.39 15.62 -15.69
N ARG A 29 9.52 14.91 -15.71
CA ARG A 29 10.69 15.28 -16.53
C ARG A 29 10.43 15.13 -18.04
N ASN A 30 9.71 14.09 -18.44
CA ASN A 30 9.30 13.91 -19.84
C ASN A 30 8.35 15.02 -20.30
N MET A 31 7.51 15.54 -19.40
CA MET A 31 6.57 16.63 -19.70
C MET A 31 7.23 18.00 -19.72
N GLY A 32 8.14 18.30 -18.78
CA GLY A 32 8.75 19.63 -18.62
C GLY A 32 9.97 19.91 -19.50
N ILE A 33 10.50 18.91 -20.20
CA ILE A 33 11.66 19.06 -21.10
C ILE A 33 11.28 18.57 -22.50
N LYS A 34 11.25 19.47 -23.48
CA LYS A 34 10.97 19.13 -24.89
C LYS A 34 12.08 18.21 -25.44
N GLY A 35 11.71 17.04 -25.94
CA GLY A 35 12.61 16.06 -26.57
C GLY A 35 12.72 14.73 -25.81
N ARG A 36 13.50 13.77 -26.35
CA ARG A 36 13.72 12.45 -25.72
C ARG A 36 14.60 12.61 -24.48
N THR A 37 14.00 12.53 -23.30
CA THR A 37 14.72 12.60 -22.02
C THR A 37 15.09 11.18 -21.55
N PRO A 38 16.39 10.87 -21.33
CA PRO A 38 16.79 9.59 -20.76
C PRO A 38 16.27 9.46 -19.32
N LYS A 39 15.82 8.25 -18.94
CA LYS A 39 15.31 7.95 -17.59
C LYS A 39 16.37 8.34 -16.55
N ALA A 40 15.98 9.21 -15.62
CA ALA A 40 16.89 9.74 -14.60
C ALA A 40 17.18 8.71 -13.50
N PHE A 41 16.15 7.92 -13.19
CA PHE A 41 16.21 6.87 -12.18
C PHE A 41 15.97 5.51 -12.83
N GLN A 42 16.79 4.53 -12.47
CA GLN A 42 16.45 3.13 -12.66
C GLN A 42 15.29 2.80 -11.71
N THR A 43 14.14 2.47 -12.28
CA THR A 43 12.95 2.02 -11.55
C THR A 43 12.92 0.51 -11.59
N SER A 44 12.99 -0.15 -10.44
CA SER A 44 12.77 -1.59 -10.28
C SER A 44 11.73 -1.83 -9.19
N ALA A 45 10.99 -2.94 -9.28
CA ALA A 45 10.06 -3.35 -8.23
C ALA A 45 10.76 -3.69 -6.90
N ASN A 46 12.08 -3.92 -6.92
CA ASN A 46 12.85 -4.27 -5.74
C ASN A 46 13.25 -3.01 -4.95
N PRO A 47 12.90 -2.92 -3.65
CA PRO A 47 13.24 -1.77 -2.81
C PRO A 47 14.76 -1.65 -2.61
N GLY A 48 15.27 -0.42 -2.57
CA GLY A 48 16.68 -0.12 -2.28
C GLY A 48 17.65 -0.10 -3.47
N MET A 49 17.18 -0.27 -4.72
CA MET A 49 18.05 -0.25 -5.90
C MET A 49 18.33 1.14 -6.51
N THR A 50 17.72 2.22 -6.02
CA THR A 50 18.12 3.58 -6.42
C THR A 50 19.48 3.93 -5.81
N GLN A 51 20.57 3.45 -6.41
CA GLN A 51 21.95 3.82 -6.03
C GLN A 51 22.36 5.12 -6.70
N ALA A 52 21.68 6.22 -6.39
CA ALA A 52 22.11 7.54 -6.82
C ALA A 52 22.05 8.51 -5.64
N LEU A 53 23.22 8.93 -5.18
CA LEU A 53 23.45 10.09 -4.31
C LEU A 53 22.57 11.24 -4.77
N SER A 54 21.68 11.74 -3.90
CA SER A 54 20.94 13.00 -3.95
C SER A 54 21.28 13.97 -5.11
N THR A 55 21.02 13.59 -6.37
CA THR A 55 21.39 14.40 -7.53
C THR A 55 20.26 15.38 -7.80
N ARG A 56 20.59 16.66 -8.00
CA ARG A 56 19.64 17.67 -8.50
C ARG A 56 19.07 17.19 -9.83
N LEU A 57 17.78 16.89 -9.85
CA LEU A 57 17.04 16.54 -11.05
C LEU A 57 16.39 17.79 -11.64
N LYS A 58 16.68 18.10 -12.90
CA LYS A 58 15.99 19.16 -13.62
C LYS A 58 14.66 18.63 -14.17
N LEU A 59 13.55 19.24 -13.79
CA LEU A 59 12.18 18.84 -14.17
C LEU A 59 11.62 19.69 -15.31
N SER A 60 11.85 21.00 -15.29
CA SER A 60 11.37 21.94 -16.31
C SER A 60 12.44 22.97 -16.65
N LEU A 61 12.46 23.42 -17.90
CA LEU A 61 13.35 24.50 -18.37
C LEU A 61 12.70 25.88 -18.26
N ASP A 62 11.37 25.95 -18.35
CA ASP A 62 10.60 27.20 -18.28
C ASP A 62 9.19 26.95 -17.71
N PRO A 63 8.89 27.35 -16.46
CA PRO A 63 9.83 27.90 -15.49
C PRO A 63 10.88 26.87 -15.07
N LEU A 64 12.07 27.33 -14.69
CA LEU A 64 13.17 26.46 -14.29
C LEU A 64 12.87 25.76 -12.95
N VAL A 65 12.58 24.45 -13.01
CA VAL A 65 12.22 23.64 -11.83
C VAL A 65 13.24 22.52 -11.61
N TYR A 66 13.70 22.37 -10.38
CA TYR A 66 14.54 21.26 -9.93
C TYR A 66 13.85 20.46 -8.83
N ALA A 67 14.04 19.15 -8.83
CA ALA A 67 13.70 18.25 -7.73
C ALA A 67 14.96 17.61 -7.16
N TYR A 68 14.94 17.33 -5.87
CA TYR A 68 15.93 16.47 -5.23
C TYR A 68 15.27 15.12 -4.98
N ASP A 69 15.85 14.04 -5.50
CA ASP A 69 15.45 12.70 -5.11
C ASP A 69 16.47 12.16 -4.11
N THR A 70 16.00 11.81 -2.92
CA THR A 70 16.80 11.07 -1.94
C THR A 70 16.39 9.61 -2.03
N PRO A 71 17.34 8.67 -2.20
CA PRO A 71 17.00 7.26 -2.32
C PRO A 71 16.33 6.78 -1.02
N GLY A 72 15.13 6.20 -1.15
CA GLY A 72 14.36 5.67 -0.03
C GLY A 72 14.92 4.31 0.38
N VAL A 73 15.72 4.28 1.44
CA VAL A 73 16.42 3.07 1.90
C VAL A 73 15.92 2.55 3.26
N MET A 74 14.99 3.24 3.93
CA MET A 74 14.56 2.83 5.28
C MET A 74 13.10 2.38 5.32
N LEU A 75 12.86 1.21 5.92
CA LEU A 75 11.54 0.79 6.37
C LEU A 75 11.07 1.84 7.41
N PRO A 76 9.91 2.51 7.22
CA PRO A 76 9.43 3.46 8.20
C PRO A 76 9.16 2.75 9.53
N PHE A 77 9.10 3.52 10.62
CA PHE A 77 8.63 2.97 11.89
C PHE A 77 7.14 2.61 11.72
N LEU A 78 6.80 1.35 11.98
CA LEU A 78 5.45 0.83 11.74
C LEU A 78 4.58 0.82 12.99
N GLY A 79 5.07 1.33 14.12
CA GLY A 79 4.45 1.15 15.42
C GLY A 79 5.06 -0.02 16.19
N ARG A 80 4.51 -0.30 17.37
CA ARG A 80 4.90 -1.43 18.23
C ARG A 80 3.80 -2.49 18.26
N GLY A 81 4.13 -3.65 18.81
CA GLY A 81 3.17 -4.72 19.07
C GLY A 81 2.56 -5.33 17.81
N THR A 82 1.32 -5.81 17.94
CA THR A 82 0.59 -6.53 16.90
C THR A 82 0.21 -5.65 15.71
N GLU A 83 -0.16 -4.39 15.95
CA GLU A 83 -0.52 -3.45 14.89
C GLU A 83 0.68 -3.10 14.01
N GLY A 84 1.85 -2.87 14.62
CA GLY A 84 3.08 -2.64 13.86
C GLY A 84 3.53 -3.85 13.06
N ALA A 85 3.36 -5.06 13.61
CA ALA A 85 3.61 -6.30 12.89
C ALA A 85 2.66 -6.46 11.69
N GLU A 86 1.36 -6.18 11.87
CA GLU A 86 0.37 -6.25 10.80
C GLU A 86 0.68 -5.25 9.68
N ARG A 87 1.02 -4.01 10.02
CA ARG A 87 1.50 -2.99 9.05
C ARG A 87 2.71 -3.49 8.27
N GLY A 88 3.64 -4.18 8.94
CA GLY A 88 4.80 -4.81 8.31
C GLY A 88 4.42 -5.87 7.28
N VAL A 89 3.47 -6.74 7.63
CA VAL A 89 2.93 -7.77 6.72
C VAL A 89 2.23 -7.14 5.52
N LYS A 90 1.38 -6.12 5.73
CA LYS A 90 0.71 -5.37 4.64
C LYS A 90 1.73 -4.75 3.68
N LEU A 91 2.78 -4.12 4.21
CA LEU A 91 3.87 -3.56 3.40
C LEU A 91 4.68 -4.62 2.64
N ALA A 92 4.92 -5.77 3.27
CA ALA A 92 5.59 -6.88 2.60
C ALA A 92 4.74 -7.41 1.43
N LEU A 93 3.41 -7.48 1.58
CA LEU A 93 2.52 -7.95 0.51
C LEU A 93 2.54 -7.04 -0.73
N ILE A 94 2.76 -5.73 -0.58
CA ILE A 94 2.88 -4.79 -1.72
C ILE A 94 4.33 -4.61 -2.22
N ALA A 95 5.24 -5.53 -1.88
CA ALA A 95 6.66 -5.45 -2.20
C ALA A 95 7.36 -4.17 -1.68
N GLY A 96 6.84 -3.59 -0.59
CA GLY A 96 7.46 -2.45 0.10
C GLY A 96 8.68 -2.83 0.95
N ILE A 97 8.93 -4.14 1.13
CA ILE A 97 10.01 -4.68 1.96
C ILE A 97 10.87 -5.64 1.12
N LYS A 98 12.19 -5.62 1.35
CA LYS A 98 13.15 -6.50 0.69
C LYS A 98 12.80 -7.98 0.93
N GLU A 99 12.90 -8.80 -0.12
CA GLU A 99 12.70 -10.24 -0.03
C GLU A 99 13.68 -10.89 0.96
N GLY A 100 13.20 -11.88 1.72
CA GLY A 100 13.99 -12.60 2.74
C GLY A 100 13.93 -12.00 4.16
N LEU A 101 13.23 -10.88 4.36
CA LEU A 101 12.95 -10.32 5.70
C LEU A 101 11.64 -10.84 6.32
N TYR A 102 10.89 -11.65 5.58
CA TYR A 102 9.60 -12.17 5.97
C TYR A 102 9.49 -13.64 5.54
N ASP A 103 8.71 -14.40 6.30
CA ASP A 103 8.33 -15.75 5.91
C ASP A 103 7.18 -15.70 4.90
N MET A 104 7.37 -16.38 3.76
CA MET A 104 6.40 -16.42 2.68
C MET A 104 5.13 -17.18 3.08
N GLU A 105 5.25 -18.21 3.92
CA GLU A 105 4.09 -18.97 4.41
C GLU A 105 3.26 -18.11 5.36
N ALA A 106 3.89 -17.36 6.27
CA ALA A 106 3.21 -16.37 7.10
C ALA A 106 2.52 -15.26 6.29
N LEU A 107 3.16 -14.73 5.23
CA LEU A 107 2.51 -13.75 4.33
C LEU A 107 1.32 -14.36 3.59
N ALA A 108 1.45 -15.60 3.12
CA ALA A 108 0.38 -16.32 2.45
C ALA A 108 -0.81 -16.56 3.40
N ALA A 109 -0.55 -16.92 4.67
CA ALA A 109 -1.56 -17.09 5.71
C ALA A 109 -2.36 -15.81 5.93
N TYR A 110 -1.65 -14.69 6.12
CA TYR A 110 -2.31 -13.40 6.31
C TYR A 110 -3.11 -12.99 5.07
N LEU A 111 -2.54 -13.14 3.87
CA LEU A 111 -3.23 -12.82 2.62
C LEU A 111 -4.50 -13.67 2.44
N LEU A 112 -4.43 -14.97 2.69
CA LEU A 112 -5.58 -15.89 2.61
C LEU A 112 -6.68 -15.44 3.56
N TYR A 113 -6.33 -15.20 4.83
CA TYR A 113 -7.26 -14.66 5.82
C TYR A 113 -7.92 -13.36 5.33
N ARG A 114 -7.12 -12.39 4.85
CA ARG A 114 -7.64 -11.10 4.40
C ARG A 114 -8.58 -11.23 3.21
N LEU A 115 -8.28 -12.07 2.24
CA LEU A 115 -9.15 -12.26 1.07
C LEU A 115 -10.48 -12.92 1.44
N ASN A 116 -10.48 -13.84 2.42
CA ASN A 116 -11.71 -14.44 2.94
C ASN A 116 -12.57 -13.45 3.74
N VAL A 117 -11.94 -12.53 4.50
CA VAL A 117 -12.66 -11.45 5.19
C VAL A 117 -13.32 -10.51 4.18
N LEU A 118 -12.60 -10.14 3.12
CA LEU A 118 -13.11 -9.22 2.11
C LEU A 118 -14.25 -9.81 1.28
N ASN A 119 -14.19 -11.09 0.95
CA ASN A 119 -15.27 -11.78 0.26
C ASN A 119 -15.31 -13.25 0.66
N PRO A 120 -16.15 -13.64 1.64
CA PRO A 120 -16.18 -15.01 2.15
C PRO A 120 -16.82 -16.01 1.17
N ILE A 121 -17.56 -15.54 0.16
CA ILE A 121 -18.30 -16.40 -0.78
C ILE A 121 -17.47 -16.69 -2.02
N SER A 122 -16.88 -15.65 -2.60
CA SER A 122 -16.07 -15.77 -3.81
C SER A 122 -14.79 -14.94 -3.70
N PRO A 123 -13.85 -15.33 -2.83
CA PRO A 123 -12.57 -14.64 -2.70
C PRO A 123 -11.82 -14.60 -4.04
N ALA A 124 -11.08 -13.52 -4.27
CA ALA A 124 -10.33 -13.31 -5.50
C ALA A 124 -9.27 -14.38 -5.80
N TYR A 125 -8.91 -15.26 -4.86
CA TYR A 125 -7.97 -16.36 -5.11
C TYR A 125 -8.63 -17.62 -5.66
N LEU A 126 -9.96 -17.75 -5.63
CA LEU A 126 -10.65 -19.01 -5.97
C LEU A 126 -10.31 -19.51 -7.38
N HIS A 127 -10.12 -18.60 -8.34
CA HIS A 127 -9.74 -18.98 -9.71
C HIS A 127 -8.34 -19.58 -9.80
N LEU A 128 -7.52 -19.51 -8.75
CA LEU A 128 -6.24 -20.20 -8.62
C LEU A 128 -6.37 -21.65 -8.16
N LEU A 129 -7.52 -22.03 -7.59
CA LEU A 129 -7.79 -23.40 -7.15
C LEU A 129 -8.49 -24.23 -8.23
N PRO A 130 -8.47 -25.58 -8.14
CA PRO A 130 -9.22 -26.44 -9.06
C PRO A 130 -10.70 -26.05 -9.16
N PRO A 131 -11.35 -26.24 -10.33
CA PRO A 131 -12.78 -25.96 -10.48
C PRO A 131 -13.61 -26.71 -9.43
N GLY A 132 -14.53 -26.01 -8.77
CA GLY A 132 -15.36 -26.57 -7.70
C GLY A 132 -14.75 -26.51 -6.30
N ALA A 133 -13.53 -25.99 -6.15
CA ALA A 133 -12.99 -25.67 -4.83
C ALA A 133 -13.86 -24.62 -4.13
N SER A 134 -14.00 -24.75 -2.82
CA SER A 134 -14.67 -23.78 -1.95
C SER A 134 -13.64 -22.90 -1.24
N PRO A 135 -14.03 -21.69 -0.77
CA PRO A 135 -13.17 -20.89 0.09
C PRO A 135 -12.69 -21.69 1.31
N THR A 136 -11.41 -21.55 1.67
CA THR A 136 -10.84 -22.21 2.85
C THR A 136 -10.02 -21.22 3.66
N SER A 137 -10.04 -21.37 4.98
CA SER A 137 -9.18 -20.64 5.92
C SER A 137 -7.95 -21.46 6.34
N ASP A 138 -7.87 -22.73 5.92
CA ASP A 138 -6.72 -23.59 6.18
C ASP A 138 -5.63 -23.33 5.13
N LEU A 139 -4.48 -22.84 5.60
CA LEU A 139 -3.33 -22.54 4.75
C LEU A 139 -2.75 -23.79 4.08
N GLU A 140 -2.65 -24.91 4.81
CA GLU A 140 -2.05 -26.13 4.29
C GLU A 140 -2.93 -26.73 3.19
N GLU A 141 -4.24 -26.76 3.42
CA GLU A 141 -5.23 -27.17 2.41
C GLU A 141 -5.11 -26.29 1.16
N PHE A 142 -5.16 -24.97 1.34
CA PHE A 142 -5.05 -23.99 0.25
C PHE A 142 -3.77 -24.18 -0.57
N LEU A 143 -2.61 -24.22 0.09
CA LEU A 143 -1.32 -24.38 -0.56
C LEU A 143 -1.19 -25.74 -1.25
N THR A 144 -1.77 -26.80 -0.67
CA THR A 144 -1.79 -28.13 -1.28
C THR A 144 -2.59 -28.14 -2.58
N LEU A 145 -3.79 -27.55 -2.59
CA LEU A 145 -4.63 -27.46 -3.79
C LEU A 145 -3.95 -26.63 -4.88
N LEU A 146 -3.38 -25.49 -4.51
CA LEU A 146 -2.64 -24.60 -5.41
C LEU A 146 -1.42 -25.31 -6.00
N ALA A 147 -0.60 -25.92 -5.16
CA ALA A 147 0.61 -26.62 -5.57
C ALA A 147 0.32 -27.80 -6.50
N ARG A 148 -0.70 -28.61 -6.20
CA ARG A 148 -1.14 -29.71 -7.06
C ARG A 148 -1.58 -29.21 -8.43
N ARG A 149 -2.40 -28.16 -8.47
CA ARG A 149 -2.86 -27.58 -9.74
C ARG A 149 -1.72 -27.04 -10.58
N MET A 150 -0.73 -26.42 -9.93
CA MET A 150 0.41 -25.80 -10.60
C MET A 150 1.59 -26.77 -10.85
N GLY A 151 1.45 -28.05 -10.49
CA GLY A 151 2.50 -29.07 -10.67
C GLY A 151 3.75 -28.81 -9.81
N MET A 152 3.60 -28.19 -8.64
CA MET A 152 4.69 -27.88 -7.72
C MET A 152 4.98 -29.09 -6.83
N ILE A 153 5.90 -29.94 -7.27
CA ILE A 153 6.26 -31.21 -6.61
C ILE A 153 7.78 -31.25 -6.36
N LYS A 154 8.18 -31.64 -5.14
CA LYS A 154 9.57 -31.87 -4.73
C LYS A 154 10.02 -33.29 -5.08
N ARG A 155 11.30 -33.58 -4.85
CA ARG A 155 11.82 -34.96 -4.92
C ARG A 155 11.07 -35.82 -3.91
N GLY A 156 10.71 -37.04 -4.31
CA GLY A 156 9.90 -37.94 -3.48
C GLY A 156 8.39 -37.85 -3.71
N ALA A 157 7.94 -37.12 -4.75
CA ALA A 157 6.52 -36.92 -5.07
C ALA A 157 5.72 -36.17 -3.99
N GLU A 158 6.42 -35.41 -3.14
CA GLU A 158 5.81 -34.55 -2.12
C GLU A 158 5.46 -33.17 -2.70
N VAL A 159 4.39 -32.57 -2.20
CA VAL A 159 3.91 -31.26 -2.66
C VAL A 159 4.80 -30.14 -2.13
N ASP A 160 5.15 -29.17 -2.98
CA ASP A 160 5.99 -28.02 -2.60
C ASP A 160 5.18 -26.82 -2.09
N LEU A 161 4.83 -26.85 -0.80
CA LEU A 161 4.05 -25.78 -0.16
C LEU A 161 4.78 -24.43 -0.15
N SER A 162 6.08 -24.43 0.13
CA SER A 162 6.88 -23.19 0.17
C SER A 162 6.94 -22.51 -1.20
N ARG A 163 7.05 -23.29 -2.29
CA ARG A 163 6.97 -22.74 -3.66
C ARG A 163 5.57 -22.21 -3.99
N ALA A 164 4.51 -22.86 -3.51
CA ALA A 164 3.15 -22.38 -3.66
C ALA A 164 2.89 -21.07 -2.89
N ALA A 165 3.44 -20.93 -1.67
CA ALA A 165 3.34 -19.70 -0.89
C ALA A 165 4.03 -18.52 -1.61
N VAL A 166 5.25 -18.73 -2.11
CA VAL A 166 5.97 -17.75 -2.94
C VAL A 166 5.14 -17.36 -4.16
N TYR A 167 4.56 -18.34 -4.86
CA TYR A 167 3.72 -18.09 -6.02
C TYR A 167 2.49 -17.26 -5.65
N PHE A 168 1.80 -17.58 -4.56
CA PHE A 168 0.59 -16.89 -4.14
C PHE A 168 0.85 -15.42 -3.80
N VAL A 169 1.91 -15.15 -3.05
CA VAL A 169 2.31 -13.77 -2.73
C VAL A 169 2.72 -13.01 -3.99
N ARG A 170 3.41 -13.66 -4.94
CA ARG A 170 3.75 -13.04 -6.23
C ARG A 170 2.50 -12.73 -7.05
N TRP A 171 1.58 -13.69 -7.16
CA TRP A 171 0.30 -13.50 -7.84
C TRP A 171 -0.45 -12.30 -7.28
N TRP A 172 -0.49 -12.12 -5.95
CA TRP A 172 -1.10 -10.95 -5.34
C TRP A 172 -0.48 -9.63 -5.81
N ARG A 173 0.84 -9.56 -5.85
CA ARG A 173 1.61 -8.37 -6.27
C ARG A 173 1.40 -8.01 -7.74
N GLU A 174 1.19 -9.00 -8.58
CA GLU A 174 1.12 -8.83 -10.04
C GLU A 174 -0.32 -8.66 -10.54
N GLU A 175 -1.27 -9.42 -9.99
CA GLU A 175 -2.63 -9.55 -10.52
C GLU A 175 -3.70 -9.52 -9.44
N GLY A 176 -3.50 -10.25 -8.33
CA GLY A 176 -4.52 -10.45 -7.31
C GLY A 176 -4.99 -9.18 -6.63
N GLY A 177 -4.09 -8.22 -6.40
CA GLY A 177 -4.43 -6.91 -5.84
C GLY A 177 -5.41 -6.13 -6.73
N LEU A 178 -5.22 -6.19 -8.05
CA LEU A 178 -6.11 -5.54 -9.01
C LEU A 178 -7.46 -6.26 -9.11
N LEU A 179 -7.44 -7.59 -9.13
CA LEU A 179 -8.68 -8.39 -9.16
C LEU A 179 -9.54 -8.13 -7.92
N SER A 180 -8.93 -8.13 -6.74
CA SER A 180 -9.62 -7.84 -5.49
C SER A 180 -10.21 -6.42 -5.46
N ALA A 181 -9.52 -5.43 -6.04
CA ALA A 181 -10.01 -4.06 -6.14
C ALA A 181 -11.08 -3.87 -7.23
N ALA A 182 -11.05 -4.68 -8.30
CA ALA A 182 -12.07 -4.64 -9.35
C ALA A 182 -13.38 -5.29 -8.88
N SER A 183 -13.30 -6.38 -8.10
CA SER A 183 -14.47 -7.05 -7.53
C SER A 183 -15.26 -6.16 -6.57
N THR A 184 -14.62 -5.18 -5.92
CA THR A 184 -15.30 -4.24 -5.03
C THR A 184 -16.06 -3.12 -5.76
N LEU A 185 -15.81 -2.91 -7.06
CA LEU A 185 -16.47 -1.89 -7.88
C LEU A 185 -17.68 -2.40 -8.69
N HIS A 186 -17.94 -3.72 -8.70
CA HIS A 186 -19.10 -4.29 -9.38
C HIS A 186 -20.39 -4.11 -8.55
N LEU A 187 -20.92 -2.88 -8.55
CA LEU A 187 -22.37 -2.64 -8.42
C LEU A 187 -23.03 -2.99 -9.74
N GLY A 188 -23.27 -4.28 -9.97
CA GLY A 188 -24.18 -4.71 -11.04
C GLY A 188 -25.61 -4.22 -10.74
N PRO A 189 -26.45 -4.02 -11.78
CA PRO A 189 -27.84 -3.65 -11.57
C PRO A 189 -28.54 -4.76 -10.78
N SER A 190 -29.22 -4.38 -9.69
CA SER A 190 -30.18 -5.16 -8.90
C SER A 190 -30.03 -6.70 -8.96
N PRO A 191 -29.61 -7.39 -7.88
CA PRO A 191 -29.67 -8.84 -7.88
C PRO A 191 -31.12 -9.29 -8.14
N SER A 192 -31.28 -10.27 -9.02
CA SER A 192 -32.54 -10.97 -9.22
C SER A 192 -32.99 -11.52 -7.85
N PRO A 193 -34.31 -11.50 -7.54
CA PRO A 193 -34.82 -11.84 -6.20
C PRO A 193 -34.60 -13.31 -5.77
N GLU A 194 -33.92 -14.13 -6.58
CA GLU A 194 -33.69 -15.55 -6.32
C GLU A 194 -32.28 -15.90 -5.85
N GLN A 195 -31.36 -14.93 -5.73
CA GLN A 195 -30.04 -15.19 -5.17
C GLN A 195 -30.01 -14.78 -3.69
N ASN A 196 -29.97 -15.78 -2.79
CA ASN A 196 -29.65 -15.63 -1.37
C ASN A 196 -28.20 -15.10 -1.22
N LEU A 197 -27.95 -13.84 -1.58
CA LEU A 197 -26.74 -13.15 -1.14
C LEU A 197 -26.90 -12.79 0.34
N PRO A 198 -25.81 -12.83 1.13
CA PRO A 198 -25.85 -12.38 2.51
C PRO A 198 -26.36 -10.93 2.55
N ASN A 199 -27.17 -10.61 3.56
CA ASN A 199 -27.75 -9.28 3.81
C ASN A 199 -26.71 -8.15 3.99
N THR A 200 -25.42 -8.42 3.83
CA THR A 200 -24.34 -7.44 3.96
C THR A 200 -23.22 -7.80 3.00
N GLN A 201 -22.86 -6.86 2.12
CA GLN A 201 -21.72 -6.98 1.22
C GLN A 201 -20.61 -6.06 1.73
N THR A 202 -19.50 -6.63 2.17
CA THR A 202 -18.33 -5.86 2.58
C THR A 202 -17.59 -5.37 1.33
N GLN A 203 -17.38 -4.06 1.25
CA GLN A 203 -16.55 -3.42 0.24
C GLN A 203 -15.28 -2.89 0.89
N ALA A 204 -14.22 -2.77 0.10
CA ALA A 204 -12.94 -2.32 0.59
C ALA A 204 -12.07 -1.65 -0.47
N TRP A 205 -11.23 -0.75 0.00
CA TRP A 205 -10.06 -0.27 -0.72
C TRP A 205 -8.79 -0.77 -0.02
N GLY A 206 -8.16 -1.77 -0.65
CA GLY A 206 -6.99 -2.43 -0.08
C GLY A 206 -7.31 -3.18 1.21
N PHE A 207 -6.40 -3.10 2.18
CA PHE A 207 -6.51 -3.82 3.45
C PHE A 207 -6.99 -2.96 4.62
N ASP A 208 -7.03 -1.65 4.49
CA ASP A 208 -7.24 -0.75 5.63
C ASP A 208 -8.59 -0.04 5.59
N PHE A 209 -9.13 0.21 4.40
CA PHE A 209 -10.41 0.90 4.26
C PHE A 209 -11.49 -0.11 3.89
N GLN A 210 -12.40 -0.40 4.81
CA GLN A 210 -13.48 -1.39 4.66
C GLN A 210 -14.80 -0.82 5.15
N TRP A 211 -15.89 -1.09 4.43
CA TRP A 211 -17.24 -0.68 4.83
C TRP A 211 -18.28 -1.71 4.38
N ASP A 212 -19.39 -1.76 5.10
CA ASP A 212 -20.49 -2.68 4.82
C ASP A 212 -21.62 -2.01 4.04
N LEU A 213 -22.03 -2.64 2.93
CA LEU A 213 -23.27 -2.32 2.24
C LEU A 213 -24.41 -3.13 2.84
N ARG A 214 -25.36 -2.45 3.51
CA ARG A 214 -26.60 -3.07 3.99
C ARG A 214 -27.76 -2.66 3.07
N PRO A 215 -28.47 -3.61 2.44
CA PRO A 215 -29.64 -3.32 1.61
C PRO A 215 -30.81 -2.68 2.38
N GLN A 216 -30.87 -2.85 3.70
CA GLN A 216 -31.99 -2.38 4.53
C GLN A 216 -31.93 -0.89 4.93
N GLY A 217 -30.86 -0.18 4.55
CA GLY A 217 -30.66 1.24 4.89
C GLY A 217 -30.51 2.16 3.69
N THR A 218 -30.65 1.66 2.46
CA THR A 218 -30.49 2.45 1.25
C THR A 218 -31.81 3.15 0.90
N PRO A 219 -31.85 4.50 0.85
CA PRO A 219 -33.01 5.24 0.37
C PRO A 219 -33.42 4.79 -1.04
N GLU A 220 -34.72 4.77 -1.36
CA GLU A 220 -35.23 4.32 -2.68
C GLU A 220 -34.63 5.07 -3.89
N ASN A 221 -34.04 6.25 -3.69
CA ASN A 221 -33.40 7.10 -4.72
C ASN A 221 -31.90 7.37 -4.47
N TRP A 222 -31.18 6.42 -3.87
CA TRP A 222 -29.75 6.63 -3.59
C TRP A 222 -28.88 6.53 -4.86
N ASP A 223 -27.90 7.42 -4.99
CA ASP A 223 -26.82 7.30 -5.98
C ASP A 223 -25.71 6.43 -5.37
N PRO A 224 -25.39 5.27 -5.98
CA PRO A 224 -24.32 4.40 -5.51
C PRO A 224 -22.97 5.09 -5.39
N SER A 225 -22.69 6.05 -6.26
CA SER A 225 -21.41 6.76 -6.31
C SER A 225 -21.24 7.67 -5.09
N LEU A 226 -22.29 8.42 -4.74
CA LEU A 226 -22.26 9.35 -3.61
C LEU A 226 -22.17 8.63 -2.26
N PHE A 227 -22.88 7.50 -2.12
CA PHE A 227 -22.82 6.71 -0.89
C PHE A 227 -21.45 6.04 -0.71
N ILE A 228 -20.87 5.49 -1.78
CA ILE A 228 -19.50 4.97 -1.73
C ILE A 228 -18.54 6.08 -1.35
N GLN A 229 -18.67 7.27 -1.94
CA GLN A 229 -17.83 8.42 -1.61
C GLN A 229 -17.96 8.79 -0.13
N GLU A 230 -19.16 8.88 0.43
CA GLU A 230 -19.39 9.17 1.85
C GLU A 230 -18.72 8.12 2.75
N LYS A 231 -18.82 6.83 2.40
CA LYS A 231 -18.13 5.76 3.14
C LYS A 231 -16.61 5.81 3.02
N MET A 232 -16.10 6.20 1.86
CA MET A 232 -14.67 6.44 1.68
C MET A 232 -14.19 7.61 2.54
N GLU A 233 -14.88 8.74 2.52
CA GLU A 233 -14.56 9.93 3.32
C GLU A 233 -14.58 9.59 4.82
N GLN A 234 -15.63 8.91 5.30
CA GLN A 234 -15.71 8.45 6.68
C GLN A 234 -14.51 7.56 7.07
N SER A 235 -14.14 6.60 6.21
CA SER A 235 -13.02 5.69 6.48
C SER A 235 -11.67 6.43 6.51
N VAL A 236 -11.50 7.46 5.68
CA VAL A 236 -10.31 8.31 5.66
C VAL A 236 -10.22 9.15 6.93
N ASP A 237 -11.32 9.79 7.33
CA ASP A 237 -11.38 10.62 8.54
C ASP A 237 -11.08 9.79 9.80
N GLU A 238 -11.65 8.58 9.89
CA GLU A 238 -11.36 7.64 10.99
C GLU A 238 -9.88 7.26 11.04
N TYR A 239 -9.26 7.00 9.89
CA TYR A 239 -7.83 6.69 9.78
C TYR A 239 -6.94 7.87 10.20
N VAL A 240 -7.26 9.09 9.75
CA VAL A 240 -6.52 10.30 10.14
C VAL A 240 -6.63 10.52 11.65
N ALA A 241 -7.83 10.44 12.20
CA ALA A 241 -8.04 10.59 13.64
C ALA A 241 -7.36 9.49 14.48
N MET A 242 -7.25 8.26 13.95
CA MET A 242 -6.48 7.19 14.58
C MET A 242 -4.97 7.48 14.55
N THR A 243 -4.46 7.92 13.40
CA THR A 243 -3.04 8.26 13.21
C THR A 243 -2.63 9.41 14.14
N ASP A 244 -3.44 10.47 14.24
CA ASP A 244 -3.16 11.60 15.13
C ASP A 244 -3.10 11.17 16.61
N ARG A 245 -3.96 10.23 17.01
CA ARG A 245 -3.96 9.65 18.37
C ARG A 245 -2.71 8.82 18.62
N GLU A 246 -2.27 8.03 17.65
CA GLU A 246 -1.04 7.24 17.75
C GLU A 246 0.22 8.10 17.79
N GLU A 247 0.28 9.18 17.01
CA GLU A 247 1.41 10.12 17.03
C GLU A 247 1.47 10.93 18.33
N ALA A 248 0.32 11.18 18.96
CA ALA A 248 0.25 11.81 20.27
C ALA A 248 0.70 10.87 21.41
N ASP A 249 0.65 9.55 21.21
CA ASP A 249 1.19 8.58 22.16
C ASP A 249 2.72 8.53 22.08
N GLU A 250 3.40 9.02 23.12
CA GLU A 250 4.87 9.05 23.22
C GLU A 250 5.52 7.67 23.01
N ASN A 251 4.76 6.58 23.23
CA ASN A 251 5.25 5.22 23.04
C ASN A 251 5.41 4.81 21.56
N ASN A 252 4.72 5.48 20.64
CA ASN A 252 4.72 5.18 19.20
C ASN A 252 5.53 6.17 18.36
N VAL A 253 6.38 6.97 18.99
CA VAL A 253 7.31 7.85 18.26
C VAL A 253 8.67 7.17 18.12
N SER A 254 9.16 7.06 16.87
CA SER A 254 10.52 6.58 16.61
C SER A 254 11.57 7.49 17.24
N GLN A 255 12.68 6.94 17.76
CA GLN A 255 13.81 7.75 18.23
C GLN A 255 14.32 8.73 17.17
N THR A 256 14.19 8.40 15.89
CA THR A 256 14.54 9.28 14.77
C THR A 256 13.57 10.45 14.64
N GLN A 257 12.26 10.22 14.82
CA GLN A 257 11.23 11.27 14.81
C GLN A 257 11.40 12.22 16.01
N VAL A 258 11.67 11.68 17.20
CA VAL A 258 11.96 12.48 18.40
C VAL A 258 13.16 13.41 18.16
N LYS A 259 14.27 12.87 17.66
CA LYS A 259 15.48 13.67 17.32
C LYS A 259 15.20 14.74 16.26
N LYS A 260 14.37 14.42 15.25
CA LYS A 260 13.99 15.37 14.19
C LYS A 260 13.12 16.51 14.72
N LYS A 261 12.14 16.20 15.58
CA LYS A 261 11.26 17.20 16.22
C LYS A 261 12.07 18.16 17.10
N ALA A 262 12.98 17.62 17.91
CA ALA A 262 13.90 18.42 18.72
C ALA A 262 14.80 19.35 17.88
N MET A 263 15.35 18.84 16.76
CA MET A 263 16.17 19.64 15.84
C MET A 263 15.36 20.77 15.18
N LEU A 264 14.12 20.51 14.79
CA LEU A 264 13.21 21.50 14.19
C LEU A 264 12.87 22.62 15.17
N GLU A 265 12.50 22.28 16.41
CA GLU A 265 12.23 23.24 17.47
C GLU A 265 13.46 24.11 17.79
N GLU A 266 14.66 23.52 17.80
CA GLU A 266 15.89 24.28 18.02
C GLU A 266 16.18 25.25 16.87
N LYS A 267 15.99 24.80 15.62
CA LYS A 267 16.17 25.64 14.43
C LYS A 267 15.17 26.79 14.39
N GLU A 268 13.93 26.55 14.79
CA GLU A 268 12.90 27.59 14.89
C GLU A 268 13.19 28.59 16.00
N LYS A 269 13.61 28.13 17.19
CA LYS A 269 14.09 29.00 18.28
C LYS A 269 15.24 29.89 17.83
N ARG A 270 16.18 29.36 17.04
CA ARG A 270 17.30 30.14 16.46
C ARG A 270 16.80 31.17 15.43
N ARG A 271 15.83 30.81 14.58
CA ARG A 271 15.22 31.74 13.61
C ARG A 271 14.50 32.90 14.31
N LEU A 272 13.72 32.62 15.35
CA LEU A 272 12.99 33.63 16.13
C LEU A 272 13.94 34.58 16.88
N LYS A 273 15.09 34.09 17.36
CA LYS A 273 16.15 34.93 17.95
C LYS A 273 16.81 35.87 16.93
N HIS A 274 16.95 35.44 15.68
CA HIS A 274 17.52 36.26 14.60
C HIS A 274 16.55 37.30 14.04
N VAL A 275 15.24 37.09 14.13
CA VAL A 275 14.21 38.06 13.68
C VAL A 275 13.94 39.15 14.73
N LYS A 276 14.28 38.91 16.01
CA LYS A 276 14.13 39.88 17.11
C LYS A 276 15.34 40.83 17.29
N ARG A 277 16.34 40.75 16.42
CA ARG A 277 17.50 41.66 16.37
C ARG A 277 17.41 42.52 15.13
#